data_AF-A0A9P9QZC4-F1
#
_entry.id   AF-A0A9P9QZC4-F1
#
_cell.length_a   1.000
_cell.length_b   1.000
_cell.length_c   1.000
_cell.angle_alpha   90.00
_cell.angle_beta   90.00
_cell.angle_gamma   90.00
#
_symmetry.space_group_name_H-M   'P 1'
#
loop_
_entity.id
_entity.type
_entity.pdbx_description
1 polymer ?
#
loop_
_entity_poly.entity_id
_entity_poly.type
_entity_poly.pdbx_seq_one_letter_code
_entity_poly.pdbx_strand_id
1 'polypeptide(L)'
;MVLLRDVQGRVCTFLSNSECLDLGTTTPVLPEKVRGHMVLVLGGVPGKSAHVKVMTITSKLKADGDYVPISPTPKKGYSIQLQLRNYPVWHNGGERRYFQRFSKHSYLKIDSYYEVPTQMLVDVKDHFDNPFMAMSKGQGGLRQLQDYIRRRDSIREQEQTYCAMDKEIG
;
A
#
# COMPACT_ATOMS: atom_id res chain seq x y z
N MET A 1 4.39 11.23 -19.49
CA MET A 1 4.56 11.58 -18.06
C MET A 1 3.39 10.96 -17.31
N VAL A 2 3.62 9.92 -16.48
CA VAL A 2 2.54 9.28 -15.71
C VAL A 2 2.13 10.24 -14.60
N LEU A 3 0.85 10.64 -14.55
CA LEU A 3 0.40 11.55 -13.50
C LEU A 3 0.31 10.78 -12.18
N LEU A 4 0.70 11.40 -11.07
CA LEU A 4 0.63 10.78 -9.73
C LEU A 4 -0.76 10.26 -9.36
N ARG A 5 -1.81 10.90 -9.89
CA ARG A 5 -3.21 10.45 -9.74
C ARG A 5 -3.48 9.10 -10.39
N ASP A 6 -2.70 8.74 -11.40
CA ASP A 6 -2.87 7.50 -12.14
C ASP A 6 -2.30 6.32 -11.36
N VAL A 7 -1.27 6.54 -10.53
CA VAL A 7 -0.54 5.47 -9.81
C VAL A 7 -1.08 5.22 -8.40
N GLN A 8 -1.83 6.18 -7.85
CA GLN A 8 -2.30 6.14 -6.49
C GLN A 8 -3.30 4.99 -6.26
N GLY A 9 -3.07 4.20 -5.20
CA GLY A 9 -3.91 3.07 -4.83
C GLY A 9 -3.60 1.79 -5.60
N ARG A 10 -2.64 1.79 -6.54
CA ARG A 10 -2.21 0.58 -7.23
C ARG A 10 -1.45 -0.34 -6.29
N VAL A 11 -1.58 -1.64 -6.52
CA VAL A 11 -0.75 -2.67 -5.91
C VAL A 11 0.29 -3.09 -6.93
N CYS A 12 1.56 -2.96 -6.55
CA CYS A 12 2.70 -3.18 -7.43
C CYS A 12 3.68 -4.17 -6.79
N THR A 13 4.58 -4.71 -7.60
CA THR A 13 5.82 -5.36 -7.18
C THR A 13 7.01 -4.57 -7.69
N PHE A 14 8.18 -4.81 -7.09
CA PHE A 14 9.41 -4.22 -7.58
C PHE A 14 9.94 -5.00 -8.79
N LEU A 15 10.47 -4.27 -9.76
CA LEU A 15 11.34 -4.82 -10.78
C LEU A 15 12.60 -5.44 -10.15
N SER A 16 13.13 -6.46 -10.82
CA SER A 16 14.43 -7.01 -10.47
C SER A 16 15.55 -5.97 -10.65
N ASN A 17 16.71 -6.21 -10.02
CA ASN A 17 17.86 -5.33 -10.17
C ASN A 17 18.31 -5.22 -11.64
N SER A 18 18.31 -6.33 -12.38
CA SER A 18 18.64 -6.33 -13.81
C SER A 18 17.69 -5.47 -14.62
N GLU A 19 16.38 -5.62 -14.44
CA GLU A 19 15.38 -4.82 -15.15
C GLU A 19 15.49 -3.33 -14.81
N CYS A 20 15.81 -2.98 -13.56
CA CYS A 20 16.04 -1.59 -13.18
C CYS A 20 17.30 -1.00 -13.84
N LEU A 21 18.37 -1.79 -13.96
CA LEU A 21 19.62 -1.38 -14.61
C LEU A 21 19.42 -1.16 -16.11
N ASP A 22 18.67 -2.04 -16.78
CA ASP A 22 18.34 -1.92 -18.21
C ASP A 22 17.53 -0.65 -18.49
N LEU A 23 16.72 -0.21 -17.52
CA LEU A 23 15.95 1.04 -17.58
C LEU A 23 16.76 2.29 -17.17
N GLY A 24 18.05 2.13 -16.86
CA GLY A 24 18.91 3.24 -16.40
C GLY A 24 18.44 3.87 -15.08
N THR A 25 17.65 3.14 -14.29
CA THR A 25 17.04 3.67 -13.05
C THR A 25 17.96 3.41 -11.87
N THR A 26 18.35 4.46 -11.16
CA THR A 26 19.11 4.33 -9.91
C THR A 26 18.26 3.59 -8.88
N THR A 27 18.73 2.42 -8.44
CA THR A 27 18.01 1.63 -7.46
C THR A 27 18.29 2.17 -6.04
N PRO A 28 17.28 2.66 -5.30
CA PRO A 28 17.45 2.97 -3.91
C PRO A 28 17.77 1.69 -3.13
N VAL A 29 18.57 1.84 -2.07
CA VAL A 29 18.91 0.76 -1.15
C VAL A 29 17.67 0.46 -0.30
N LEU A 30 16.81 -0.41 -0.82
CA LEU A 30 15.68 -0.98 -0.09
C LEU A 30 16.12 -2.26 0.63
N PRO A 31 15.65 -2.53 1.85
CA PRO A 31 15.88 -3.81 2.50
C PRO A 31 15.39 -4.95 1.60
N GLU A 32 16.17 -6.02 1.43
CA GLU A 32 15.82 -7.15 0.55
C GLU A 32 14.43 -7.71 0.85
N LYS A 33 14.06 -7.75 2.13
CA LYS A 33 12.73 -8.18 2.59
C LYS A 33 11.61 -7.37 1.92
N VAL A 34 11.79 -6.07 1.71
CA VAL A 34 10.79 -5.19 1.08
C VAL A 34 10.66 -5.48 -0.41
N ARG A 35 11.77 -5.74 -1.10
CA ARG A 35 11.78 -6.00 -2.56
C ARG A 35 11.02 -7.26 -2.95
N GLY A 36 11.02 -8.28 -2.10
CA GLY A 36 10.27 -9.52 -2.33
C GLY A 36 8.76 -9.42 -2.03
N HIS A 37 8.26 -8.28 -1.56
CA HIS A 37 6.86 -8.09 -1.21
C HIS A 37 6.11 -7.27 -2.26
N MET A 38 4.80 -7.52 -2.35
CA MET A 38 3.87 -6.60 -3.01
C MET A 38 3.79 -5.31 -2.17
N VAL A 39 3.49 -4.20 -2.82
CA VAL A 39 3.36 -2.90 -2.16
C VAL A 39 2.11 -2.17 -2.63
N LEU A 40 1.51 -1.38 -1.75
CA LEU A 40 0.44 -0.44 -2.09
C LEU A 40 1.03 0.96 -2.26
N VAL A 41 0.72 1.61 -3.39
CA VAL A 41 1.10 3.00 -3.66
C VAL A 41 0.14 3.95 -2.94
N LEU A 42 0.64 4.70 -1.97
CA LEU A 42 -0.16 5.68 -1.23
C LEU A 42 -0.34 7.00 -1.95
N GLY A 43 0.64 7.42 -2.75
CA GLY A 43 0.66 8.69 -3.46
C GLY A 43 2.07 9.20 -3.73
N GLY A 44 2.17 10.39 -4.30
CA GLY A 44 3.46 11.04 -4.60
C GLY A 44 4.18 11.57 -3.38
N VAL A 45 5.49 11.71 -3.51
CA VAL A 45 6.34 12.34 -2.49
C VAL A 45 6.43 13.85 -2.78
N PRO A 46 6.10 14.73 -1.82
CA PRO A 46 6.30 16.17 -1.98
C PRO A 46 7.76 16.49 -2.33
N GLY A 47 7.97 17.32 -3.36
CA GLY A 47 9.31 17.69 -3.82
C GLY A 47 10.05 16.65 -4.69
N LYS A 48 9.49 15.45 -4.91
CA LYS A 48 10.08 14.41 -5.78
C LYS A 48 9.07 13.90 -6.80
N SER A 49 9.04 14.52 -7.98
CA SER A 49 8.04 14.26 -9.03
C SER A 49 8.00 12.82 -9.56
N ALA A 50 9.13 12.11 -9.52
CA ALA A 50 9.25 10.73 -10.01
C ALA A 50 9.18 9.67 -8.90
N HIS A 51 8.88 10.06 -7.66
CA HIS A 51 8.85 9.15 -6.52
C HIS A 51 7.45 9.02 -5.93
N VAL A 52 7.17 7.83 -5.44
CA VAL A 52 5.93 7.49 -4.73
C VAL A 52 6.23 6.92 -3.36
N LYS A 53 5.31 7.19 -2.42
CA LYS A 53 5.29 6.54 -1.11
C LYS A 53 4.57 5.20 -1.24
N VAL A 54 5.23 4.13 -0.82
CA VAL A 54 4.71 2.76 -0.85
C VAL A 54 4.72 2.13 0.53
N MET A 55 3.75 1.25 0.79
CA MET A 55 3.66 0.44 2.01
C MET A 55 3.63 -1.04 1.64
N THR A 56 4.24 -1.90 2.45
CA THR A 56 4.37 -3.32 2.13
C THR A 56 3.10 -4.10 2.42
N ILE A 57 2.77 -5.04 1.54
CA ILE A 57 1.70 -6.00 1.71
C ILE A 57 2.33 -7.34 2.10
N THR A 58 1.87 -7.91 3.21
CA THR A 58 2.36 -9.17 3.76
C THR A 58 1.20 -10.11 4.03
N SER A 59 1.49 -11.41 3.99
CA SER A 59 0.58 -12.45 4.47
C SER A 59 0.87 -12.91 5.90
N LYS A 60 1.96 -12.41 6.49
CA LYS A 60 2.41 -12.73 7.84
C LYS A 60 2.28 -11.51 8.74
N LEU A 61 1.58 -11.68 9.85
CA LEU A 61 1.51 -10.71 10.94
C LEU A 61 2.69 -10.91 11.89
N LYS A 62 3.20 -9.82 12.45
CA LYS A 62 4.12 -9.85 13.59
C LYS A 62 3.43 -9.20 14.79
N ALA A 63 3.83 -9.60 16.00
CA ALA A 63 3.20 -9.12 17.24
C ALA A 63 3.40 -7.61 17.48
N ASP A 64 4.47 -7.04 16.94
CA ASP A 64 4.92 -5.66 17.13
C ASP A 64 4.56 -4.73 15.96
N GLY A 65 3.92 -5.25 14.90
CA GLY A 65 3.61 -4.48 13.70
C GLY A 65 2.18 -3.95 13.70
N ASP A 66 2.00 -2.77 13.12
CA ASP A 66 0.68 -2.25 12.82
C ASP A 66 0.26 -2.60 11.40
N TYR A 67 -0.92 -3.22 11.31
CA TYR A 67 -1.43 -3.80 10.09
C TYR A 67 -2.87 -3.37 9.82
N VAL A 68 -3.17 -3.11 8.56
CA VAL A 68 -4.54 -2.93 8.07
C VAL A 68 -4.90 -4.13 7.20
N PRO A 69 -5.97 -4.88 7.51
CA PRO A 69 -6.38 -6.02 6.72
C PRO A 69 -6.85 -5.59 5.33
N ILE A 70 -6.58 -6.41 4.31
CA ILE A 70 -7.07 -6.20 2.95
C ILE A 70 -8.22 -7.16 2.64
N SER A 71 -9.28 -6.64 2.04
CA SER A 71 -10.45 -7.34 1.52
C SER A 71 -10.08 -8.34 0.41
N PRO A 72 -10.89 -9.38 0.12
CA PRO A 72 -12.29 -9.58 0.50
C PRO A 72 -12.50 -10.26 1.85
N THR A 73 -11.53 -11.01 2.40
CA THR A 73 -11.75 -11.76 3.63
C THR A 73 -11.89 -10.81 4.83
N PRO A 74 -13.06 -10.76 5.49
CA PRO A 74 -13.27 -9.95 6.69
C PRO A 74 -12.35 -10.42 7.80
N LYS A 75 -11.67 -9.48 8.47
CA LYS A 75 -10.78 -9.80 9.60
C LYS A 75 -11.26 -9.03 10.83
N LYS A 76 -11.61 -9.76 11.90
CA LYS A 76 -12.12 -9.19 13.15
C LYS A 76 -11.01 -8.47 13.91
N GLY A 77 -11.37 -7.47 14.72
CA GLY A 77 -10.45 -6.75 15.60
C GLY A 77 -9.71 -5.57 14.97
N TYR A 78 -10.01 -5.22 13.72
CA TYR A 78 -9.41 -4.05 13.05
C TYR A 78 -10.43 -2.93 12.86
N SER A 79 -9.99 -1.69 13.03
CA SER A 79 -10.82 -0.48 12.90
C SER A 79 -11.24 -0.20 11.45
N ILE A 80 -10.38 -0.54 10.49
CA ILE A 80 -10.61 -0.39 9.06
C ILE A 80 -10.15 -1.63 8.31
N GLN A 81 -10.73 -1.86 7.12
CA GLN A 81 -10.30 -2.90 6.20
C GLN A 81 -10.19 -2.32 4.80
N LEU A 82 -9.00 -2.36 4.23
CA LEU A 82 -8.73 -1.83 2.88
C LEU A 82 -9.48 -2.65 1.84
N GLN A 83 -10.26 -1.99 1.01
CA GLN A 83 -11.04 -2.61 -0.06
C GLN A 83 -10.38 -2.42 -1.41
N LEU A 84 -10.29 -3.51 -2.16
CA LEU A 84 -9.88 -3.49 -3.56
C LEU A 84 -11.06 -3.13 -4.45
N ARG A 85 -10.78 -2.52 -5.59
CA ARG A 85 -11.74 -2.13 -6.60
C ARG A 85 -12.31 -3.38 -7.26
N ASN A 86 -13.62 -3.38 -7.45
CA ASN A 86 -14.32 -4.41 -8.21
C ASN A 86 -14.41 -3.95 -9.67
N TYR A 87 -14.35 -4.92 -10.58
CA TYR A 87 -14.49 -4.66 -12.01
C TYR A 87 -15.64 -5.49 -12.58
N PRO A 88 -16.39 -4.93 -13.54
CA PRO A 88 -17.29 -5.74 -14.34
C PRO A 88 -16.47 -6.65 -15.25
N VAL A 89 -16.82 -7.93 -15.25
CA VAL A 89 -16.22 -8.93 -16.14
C VAL A 89 -17.34 -9.65 -16.87
N TRP A 90 -17.20 -9.80 -18.18
CA TRP A 90 -18.11 -10.57 -18.99
C TRP A 90 -17.83 -12.06 -18.81
N HIS A 91 -18.80 -12.82 -18.28
CA HIS A 91 -18.63 -14.25 -18.02
C HIS A 91 -19.95 -15.00 -18.26
N ASN A 92 -19.91 -16.09 -19.01
CA ASN A 92 -21.07 -16.91 -19.39
C ASN A 92 -22.25 -16.09 -19.94
N GLY A 93 -21.98 -15.15 -20.85
CA GLY A 93 -23.03 -14.39 -21.55
C GLY A 93 -23.65 -13.24 -20.74
N GLY A 94 -23.09 -12.85 -19.60
CA GLY A 94 -23.54 -11.69 -18.84
C GLY A 94 -22.43 -10.97 -18.08
N GLU A 95 -22.70 -9.71 -17.72
CA GLU A 95 -21.82 -8.89 -16.90
C GLU A 95 -21.92 -9.31 -15.44
N ARG A 96 -20.80 -9.71 -14.84
CA ARG A 96 -20.70 -10.04 -13.41
C ARG A 96 -19.68 -9.12 -12.73
N ARG A 97 -19.95 -8.74 -11.48
CA ARG A 97 -18.95 -8.05 -10.66
C ARG A 97 -17.93 -9.05 -10.15
N TYR A 98 -16.67 -8.88 -10.56
CA TYR A 98 -15.56 -9.65 -10.05
C TYR A 98 -14.92 -8.92 -8.85
N PHE A 99 -14.86 -9.63 -7.72
CA PHE A 99 -14.22 -9.14 -6.51
C PHE A 99 -12.77 -9.56 -6.51
N GLN A 100 -11.86 -8.59 -6.67
CA GLN A 100 -10.44 -8.87 -6.63
C GLN A 100 -10.04 -9.43 -5.26
N ARG A 101 -9.26 -10.51 -5.29
CA ARG A 101 -8.80 -11.20 -4.10
C ARG A 101 -7.36 -11.65 -4.25
N PHE A 102 -6.58 -11.49 -3.18
CA PHE A 102 -5.30 -12.17 -3.07
C PHE A 102 -5.51 -13.65 -2.77
N SER A 103 -4.57 -14.50 -3.21
CA SER A 103 -4.60 -15.94 -2.95
C SER A 103 -4.41 -16.29 -1.47
N LYS A 104 -3.75 -15.40 -0.71
CA LYS A 104 -3.51 -15.53 0.74
C LYS A 104 -4.19 -14.40 1.49
N HIS A 105 -4.37 -14.57 2.79
CA HIS A 105 -4.75 -13.45 3.67
C HIS A 105 -3.65 -12.39 3.62
N SER A 106 -4.01 -11.20 3.15
CA SER A 106 -3.07 -10.09 3.00
C SER A 106 -3.41 -8.94 3.94
N TYR A 107 -2.36 -8.29 4.41
CA TYR A 107 -2.37 -7.16 5.31
C TYR A 107 -1.41 -6.10 4.81
N LEU A 108 -1.81 -4.84 4.88
CA LEU A 108 -0.95 -3.71 4.64
C LEU A 108 -0.22 -3.35 5.93
N LYS A 109 1.10 -3.34 5.89
CA LYS A 109 1.95 -2.94 7.00
C LYS A 109 2.07 -1.40 6.99
N ILE A 110 1.53 -0.74 8.02
CA ILE A 110 1.36 0.73 8.07
C ILE A 110 2.34 1.44 9.04
N ASP A 111 3.17 0.69 9.74
CA ASP A 111 4.24 1.21 10.59
C ASP A 111 5.44 1.77 9.82
N SER A 112 5.54 1.47 8.52
CA SER A 112 6.70 1.75 7.70
C SER A 112 6.26 2.09 6.28
N TYR A 113 6.90 3.09 5.70
CA TYR A 113 6.72 3.47 4.31
C TYR A 113 8.09 3.64 3.65
N TYR A 114 8.13 3.46 2.34
CA TYR A 114 9.32 3.63 1.53
C TYR A 114 9.03 4.63 0.41
N GLU A 115 10.02 5.42 0.05
CA GLU A 115 9.96 6.32 -1.10
C GLU A 115 10.76 5.68 -2.23
N VAL A 116 10.09 5.42 -3.35
CA VAL A 116 10.69 4.67 -4.46
C VAL A 116 10.37 5.34 -5.79
N PRO A 117 11.27 5.27 -6.78
CA PRO A 117 10.98 5.71 -8.13
C PRO A 117 9.79 4.94 -8.72
N THR A 118 8.85 5.64 -9.35
CA THR A 118 7.68 5.02 -10.00
C THR A 118 8.08 3.99 -11.06
N GLN A 119 9.21 4.22 -11.74
CA GLN A 119 9.73 3.34 -12.80
C GLN A 119 10.16 1.95 -12.29
N MET A 120 10.39 1.79 -10.99
CA MET A 120 10.75 0.50 -10.40
C MET A 120 9.55 -0.39 -10.09
N LEU A 121 8.33 0.13 -10.29
CA LEU A 121 7.11 -0.56 -9.92
C LEU A 121 6.42 -1.13 -11.15
N VAL A 122 5.98 -2.38 -11.04
CA VAL A 122 5.13 -3.04 -12.01
C VAL A 122 3.82 -3.42 -11.34
N ASP A 123 2.71 -3.15 -12.02
CA ASP A 123 1.38 -3.48 -11.51
C ASP A 123 1.22 -4.99 -11.33
N VAL A 124 0.74 -5.39 -10.16
CA VAL A 124 0.28 -6.76 -9.96
C VAL A 124 -1.07 -6.87 -10.64
N LYS A 125 -1.21 -7.87 -11.49
CA LYS A 125 -2.44 -8.12 -12.24
C LYS A 125 -3.12 -9.39 -11.76
N ASP A 126 -4.45 -9.41 -11.89
CA ASP A 126 -5.24 -10.61 -11.67
C ASP A 126 -5.22 -11.52 -12.91
N HIS A 127 -5.95 -12.63 -12.83
CA HIS A 127 -6.00 -13.62 -13.91
C HIS A 127 -6.73 -13.14 -15.18
N PHE A 128 -7.38 -11.97 -15.12
CA PHE A 128 -8.02 -11.31 -16.25
C PHE A 128 -7.18 -10.12 -16.75
N ASP A 129 -5.89 -10.05 -16.37
CA ASP A 129 -4.97 -8.95 -16.70
C ASP A 129 -5.39 -7.58 -16.12
N ASN A 130 -6.30 -7.54 -15.14
CA ASN A 130 -6.69 -6.29 -14.48
C ASN A 130 -5.75 -5.98 -13.32
N PRO A 131 -5.26 -4.74 -13.19
CA PRO A 131 -4.40 -4.36 -12.08
C PRO A 131 -5.17 -4.37 -10.75
N PHE A 132 -4.49 -4.82 -9.70
CA PHE A 132 -4.99 -4.69 -8.34
C PHE A 132 -4.97 -3.22 -7.92
N MET A 133 -6.14 -2.67 -7.59
CA MET A 133 -6.25 -1.27 -7.15
C MET A 133 -7.13 -1.16 -5.91
N ALA A 134 -6.74 -0.34 -4.94
CA ALA A 134 -7.59 0.04 -3.83
C ALA A 134 -8.75 0.94 -4.31
N MET A 135 -9.89 0.87 -3.64
CA MET A 135 -10.96 1.85 -3.85
C MET A 135 -10.47 3.25 -3.47
N SER A 136 -10.77 4.27 -4.27
CA SER A 136 -10.32 5.64 -3.98
C SER A 136 -11.11 6.28 -2.84
N LYS A 137 -12.42 6.02 -2.75
CA LYS A 137 -13.36 6.62 -1.80
C LYS A 137 -14.25 5.55 -1.13
N GLY A 138 -14.95 5.95 -0.08
CA GLY A 138 -15.86 5.09 0.67
C GLY A 138 -15.18 4.35 1.83
N GLN A 139 -15.95 3.49 2.51
CA GLN A 139 -15.44 2.66 3.59
C GLN A 139 -14.42 1.65 3.05
N GLY A 140 -13.27 1.57 3.70
CA GLY A 140 -12.12 0.79 3.25
C GLY A 140 -11.40 1.39 2.05
N GLY A 141 -11.75 2.59 1.61
CA GLY A 141 -11.05 3.27 0.54
C GLY A 141 -9.72 3.90 0.97
N LEU A 142 -8.93 4.31 0.00
CA LEU A 142 -7.62 4.90 0.19
C LEU A 142 -7.67 6.20 1.01
N ARG A 143 -8.70 7.04 0.80
CA ARG A 143 -8.91 8.25 1.61
C ARG A 143 -9.05 7.91 3.10
N GLN A 144 -9.84 6.90 3.44
CA GLN A 144 -10.01 6.47 4.83
C GLN A 144 -8.71 5.89 5.39
N LEU A 145 -7.95 5.14 4.59
CA LEU A 145 -6.63 4.64 4.99
C LEU A 145 -5.67 5.80 5.31
N GLN A 146 -5.60 6.81 4.46
CA GLN A 146 -4.75 7.98 4.67
C GLN A 146 -5.17 8.77 5.93
N ASP A 147 -6.47 8.99 6.11
CA ASP A 147 -7.00 9.65 7.30
C ASP A 147 -6.70 8.85 8.57
N TYR A 148 -6.79 7.51 8.51
CA TYR A 148 -6.47 6.62 9.62
C TYR A 148 -4.99 6.67 9.99
N ILE A 149 -4.09 6.58 9.00
CA ILE A 149 -2.63 6.69 9.21
C ILE A 149 -2.30 8.06 9.83
N ARG A 150 -2.84 9.16 9.29
CA ARG A 150 -2.60 10.50 9.82
C ARG A 150 -3.03 10.65 11.28
N ARG A 151 -4.19 10.12 11.65
CA ARG A 151 -4.67 10.15 13.04
C ARG A 151 -3.76 9.35 13.96
N ARG A 152 -3.38 8.15 13.56
CA ARG A 152 -2.46 7.29 14.31
C ARG A 152 -1.13 7.98 14.54
N ASP A 153 -0.54 8.54 13.49
CA ASP A 153 0.78 9.16 13.57
C ASP A 153 0.73 10.41 14.47
N SER A 154 -0.33 11.23 14.37
CA SER A 154 -0.55 12.37 15.27
C SER A 154 -0.70 11.99 16.75
N ILE A 155 -1.39 10.88 17.06
CA ILE A 155 -1.52 10.40 18.44
C ILE A 155 -0.14 9.99 18.99
N ARG A 156 0.66 9.28 18.19
CA ARG A 156 2.00 8.84 18.58
C ARG A 156 2.94 10.02 18.80
N GLU A 157 2.88 11.04 17.94
CA GLU A 157 3.67 12.26 18.11
C GLU A 157 3.31 12.99 19.42
N GLN A 158 2.01 13.06 19.75
CA GLN A 158 1.55 13.64 21.01
C GLN A 158 2.07 12.85 22.22
N GLU A 159 1.91 11.53 22.22
CA GLU A 159 2.39 10.65 23.30
C GLU A 159 3.91 10.79 23.53
N GLN A 160 4.69 10.87 22.45
CA GLN A 160 6.14 11.10 22.53
C GLN A 160 6.49 12.45 23.14
N THR A 161 5.73 13.50 22.79
CA THR A 161 5.94 14.84 23.33
C THR A 161 5.66 14.88 24.83
N TYR A 162 4.55 14.27 25.28
CA TYR A 162 4.24 14.17 26.71
C TYR A 162 5.30 13.37 27.49
N CYS A 163 5.74 12.22 26.97
CA CYS A 163 6.78 11.41 27.60
C CYS A 163 8.14 12.11 27.68
N ALA A 164 8.44 13.01 26.74
CA ALA A 164 9.66 13.82 26.77
C ALA A 164 9.58 14.92 27.83
N MET A 165 8.44 15.60 27.95
CA MET A 165 8.21 16.63 28.97
C MET A 165 8.25 16.06 30.40
N ASP A 166 7.67 14.88 30.63
CA ASP A 166 7.69 14.23 31.95
C ASP A 166 9.11 13.80 32.38
N LYS A 167 10.01 13.56 31.41
CA LYS A 167 11.43 13.24 31.67
C LYS A 167 12.31 14.47 31.92
N GLU A 168 11.87 15.66 31.51
CA GLU A 168 12.59 16.91 31.78
C GLU A 168 12.20 17.55 33.12
N ILE A 169 11.06 17.14 33.69
CA ILE A 169 10.52 17.68 34.95
C ILE A 169 10.84 16.78 36.17
N GLY A 170 11.25 15.53 35.95
CA GLY A 170 11.67 14.58 36.99
C GLY A 170 13.18 14.48 37.15
#